data_AF-A0A1L6REF4-F1
#
_entry.id   AF-A0A1L6REF4-F1
#
_cell.length_a   1.000
_cell.length_b   1.000
_cell.length_c   1.000
_cell.angle_alpha   90.00
_cell.angle_beta   90.00
_cell.angle_gamma   90.00
#
_symmetry.space_group_name_H-M   'P 1'
#
loop_
_entity.id
_entity.type
_entity.pdbx_description
1 polymer ?
#
loop_
_entity_poly.entity_id
_entity_poly.type
_entity_poly.pdbx_seq_one_letter_code
_entity_poly.pdbx_strand_id
1 'polypeptide(L)'
;MHNEIEKIKYHQKMLLIIATSDDSEKMLFSQNIIAFDLSEQEVKSILAFVQEKNTNGLKEFIKDNRLNYDFETILSDLNNQEILVNRAGEMLDNL
;
A
#
# COMPACT_ATOMS: atom_id res chain seq x y z
N MET A 1 -16.33 -11.05 9.07
CA MET A 1 -16.85 -9.92 9.87
C MET A 1 -15.74 -9.18 10.62
N HIS A 2 -14.92 -9.83 11.45
CA HIS A 2 -13.84 -9.14 12.17
C HIS A 2 -12.83 -8.44 11.23
N ASN A 3 -12.38 -9.17 10.20
CA ASN A 3 -11.43 -8.68 9.20
C ASN A 3 -11.94 -7.46 8.40
N GLU A 4 -13.25 -7.43 8.09
CA GLU A 4 -13.87 -6.32 7.35
C GLU A 4 -13.95 -5.04 8.18
N ILE A 5 -14.22 -5.15 9.48
CA ILE A 5 -14.28 -3.98 10.38
C ILE A 5 -12.88 -3.36 10.52
N GLU A 6 -11.84 -4.18 10.61
CA GLU A 6 -10.46 -3.71 10.69
C GLU A 6 -10.05 -3.00 9.39
N LYS A 7 -10.43 -3.55 8.24
CA LYS A 7 -10.19 -2.92 6.94
C LYS A 7 -10.89 -1.56 6.83
N ILE A 8 -12.15 -1.47 7.23
CA ILE A 8 -12.91 -0.20 7.26
C ILE A 8 -12.20 0.84 8.14
N LYS A 9 -11.77 0.45 9.35
CA LYS A 9 -11.03 1.36 10.25
C LYS A 9 -9.72 1.82 9.62
N TYR A 10 -9.01 0.94 8.93
CA TYR A 10 -7.78 1.28 8.24
C TYR A 10 -8.02 2.29 7.10
N HIS A 11 -9.07 2.10 6.29
CA HIS A 11 -9.45 3.06 5.25
C HIS A 11 -9.89 4.41 5.81
N GLN A 12 -10.58 4.43 6.96
CA GLN A 12 -10.90 5.67 7.65
C GLN A 12 -9.65 6.45 8.07
N LYS A 13 -8.60 5.76 8.52
CA LYS A 13 -7.29 6.39 8.80
C LYS A 13 -6.69 6.98 7.52
N MET A 14 -6.73 6.24 6.41
CA MET A 14 -6.22 6.72 5.11
C MET A 14 -6.95 7.99 4.64
N LEU A 15 -8.28 8.03 4.79
CA LEU A 15 -9.08 9.22 4.48
C LEU A 15 -8.67 10.44 5.32
N LEU A 16 -8.35 10.22 6.61
CA LEU A 16 -7.87 11.30 7.48
C LEU A 16 -6.52 11.84 6.98
N ILE A 17 -5.57 10.95 6.64
CA ILE A 17 -4.28 11.35 6.08
C ILE A 17 -4.47 12.17 4.81
N ILE A 18 -5.33 11.73 3.89
CA ILE A 18 -5.64 12.45 2.65
C ILE A 18 -6.19 13.85 2.95
N ALA A 19 -7.05 13.98 3.97
CA ALA A 19 -7.68 15.25 4.31
C ALA A 19 -6.73 16.24 5.01
N THR A 20 -5.66 15.75 5.66
CA THR A 20 -4.81 16.57 6.54
C THR A 20 -3.35 16.67 6.11
N SER A 21 -2.92 15.90 5.12
CA SER A 21 -1.51 15.88 4.69
C SER A 21 -1.27 16.91 3.59
N ASP A 22 -0.19 17.66 3.72
CA ASP A 22 0.36 18.51 2.64
C ASP A 22 1.36 17.74 1.75
N ASP A 23 1.59 16.46 2.03
CA ASP A 23 2.53 15.59 1.31
C ASP A 23 1.78 14.80 0.24
N SER A 24 1.95 15.21 -1.02
CA SER A 24 1.26 14.61 -2.16
C SER A 24 1.59 13.13 -2.37
N GLU A 25 2.78 12.66 -2.01
CA GLU A 25 3.17 11.25 -2.11
C GLU A 25 2.39 10.43 -1.07
N LYS A 26 2.33 10.95 0.16
CA LYS A 26 1.63 10.36 1.30
C LYS A 26 0.11 10.28 1.05
N MET A 27 -0.45 11.33 0.43
CA MET A 27 -1.83 11.35 -0.03
C MET A 27 -2.11 10.31 -1.13
N LEU A 28 -1.29 10.27 -2.18
CA LEU A 28 -1.47 9.35 -3.31
C LEU A 28 -1.38 7.89 -2.85
N PHE A 29 -0.42 7.58 -1.99
CA PHE A 29 -0.29 6.26 -1.38
C PHE A 29 -1.55 5.85 -0.61
N SER A 30 -2.08 6.75 0.21
CA SER A 30 -3.31 6.52 0.99
C SER A 30 -4.55 6.34 0.10
N GLN A 31 -4.63 7.11 -1.01
CA GLN A 31 -5.70 6.97 -2.01
C GLN A 31 -5.65 5.60 -2.68
N ASN A 32 -4.46 5.13 -3.03
CA ASN A 32 -4.25 3.82 -3.63
C ASN A 32 -4.69 2.69 -2.70
N ILE A 33 -4.39 2.76 -1.39
CA ILE A 33 -4.86 1.77 -0.42
C ILE A 33 -6.40 1.63 -0.44
N ILE A 34 -7.11 2.76 -0.49
CA ILE A 34 -8.58 2.78 -0.53
C ILE A 34 -9.10 2.30 -1.89
N ALA A 35 -8.55 2.82 -2.99
CA ALA A 35 -8.97 2.48 -4.34
C ALA A 35 -8.80 0.99 -4.63
N PHE A 36 -7.76 0.39 -4.07
CA PHE A 36 -7.47 -1.03 -4.17
C PHE A 36 -8.18 -1.86 -3.10
N ASP A 37 -8.92 -1.26 -2.17
CA ASP A 37 -9.64 -1.98 -1.12
C ASP A 37 -8.72 -2.87 -0.24
N LEU A 38 -7.47 -2.41 -0.02
CA LEU A 38 -6.43 -3.16 0.68
C LEU A 38 -6.62 -3.11 2.20
N SER A 39 -6.45 -4.26 2.85
CA SER A 39 -6.29 -4.35 4.29
C SER A 39 -4.90 -3.92 4.74
N GLU A 40 -4.78 -3.59 6.02
CA GLU A 40 -3.50 -3.24 6.63
C GLU A 40 -2.47 -4.38 6.50
N GLN A 41 -2.91 -5.63 6.62
CA GLN A 41 -2.04 -6.80 6.48
C GLN A 41 -1.51 -6.93 5.05
N GLU A 42 -2.36 -6.73 4.04
CA GLU A 42 -1.94 -6.79 2.63
C GLU A 42 -0.93 -5.68 2.30
N VAL A 43 -1.15 -4.46 2.79
CA VAL A 43 -0.19 -3.36 2.63
C VAL A 43 1.16 -3.72 3.27
N LYS A 44 1.15 -4.24 4.50
CA LYS A 44 2.38 -4.67 5.20
C LYS A 44 3.12 -5.76 4.42
N SER A 45 2.40 -6.76 3.90
CA SER A 45 2.99 -7.83 3.09
C SER A 45 3.59 -7.30 1.79
N ILE A 46 2.87 -6.43 1.06
CA ILE A 46 3.37 -5.81 -0.17
C ILE A 46 4.67 -5.05 0.10
N LEU A 47 4.70 -4.24 1.16
CA LEU A 47 5.87 -3.46 1.52
C LEU A 47 7.07 -4.32 1.92
N ALA A 48 6.84 -5.42 2.65
CA ALA A 48 7.90 -6.37 2.99
C ALA A 48 8.55 -6.96 1.72
N PHE A 49 7.75 -7.42 0.76
CA PHE A 49 8.30 -7.93 -0.51
C PHE A 49 9.07 -6.86 -1.30
N VAL A 50 8.59 -5.62 -1.29
CA VAL A 50 9.27 -4.49 -1.96
C VAL A 50 10.61 -4.18 -1.29
N GLN A 51 10.65 -4.13 0.04
CA GLN A 51 11.88 -3.89 0.82
C GLN A 51 12.91 -5.01 0.62
N GLU A 52 12.46 -6.26 0.57
CA GLU A 52 13.31 -7.43 0.30
C GLU A 52 13.74 -7.55 -1.17
N LYS A 53 13.24 -6.66 -2.05
CA LYS A 53 13.40 -6.75 -3.51
C LYS A 53 12.91 -8.10 -4.08
N ASN A 54 11.98 -8.74 -3.38
CA ASN A 54 11.42 -10.05 -3.73
C ASN A 54 10.24 -9.92 -4.69
N THR A 55 10.56 -9.57 -5.94
CA THR A 55 9.56 -9.32 -6.99
C THR A 55 8.75 -10.57 -7.36
N ASN A 56 9.31 -11.77 -7.25
CA ASN A 56 8.59 -13.01 -7.54
C ASN A 56 7.58 -13.33 -6.42
N GLY A 57 7.99 -13.20 -5.15
CA GLY A 57 7.09 -13.39 -4.00
C GLY A 57 5.93 -12.40 -4.01
N LEU A 58 6.19 -11.14 -4.40
CA LEU A 58 5.14 -10.14 -4.58
C LEU A 58 4.12 -10.56 -5.65
N LYS A 59 4.58 -11.01 -6.83
CA LYS A 59 3.70 -11.46 -7.93
C LYS A 59 2.82 -12.65 -7.51
N GLU A 60 3.40 -13.62 -6.80
CA GLU A 60 2.66 -14.76 -6.28
C GLU A 60 1.62 -14.34 -5.24
N PHE A 61 1.99 -13.49 -4.29
CA PHE A 61 1.09 -12.96 -3.27
C PHE A 61 -0.14 -12.27 -3.87
N ILE A 62 0.06 -11.44 -4.90
CA ILE A 62 -1.04 -10.72 -5.58
C ILE A 62 -1.99 -11.69 -6.26
N LYS A 63 -1.43 -12.68 -6.97
CA LYS A 63 -2.21 -13.70 -7.67
C LYS A 63 -3.05 -14.52 -6.68
N ASP A 64 -2.46 -14.91 -5.56
CA ASP A 64 -3.10 -15.78 -4.56
C ASP A 64 -4.20 -15.04 -3.79
N ASN A 65 -4.02 -13.75 -3.52
CA ASN A 65 -5.03 -12.92 -2.87
C ASN A 65 -6.09 -12.37 -3.84
N ARG A 66 -6.05 -12.78 -5.13
CA ARG A 66 -6.98 -12.33 -6.19
C ARG A 66 -7.12 -10.81 -6.25
N LEU A 67 -6.02 -10.15 -5.95
CA LEU A 67 -5.86 -8.72 -6.02
C LEU A 67 -5.98 -8.31 -7.50
N ASN A 68 -7.15 -7.80 -7.87
CA ASN A 68 -7.55 -7.56 -9.26
C ASN A 68 -6.95 -6.22 -9.73
N TYR A 69 -5.64 -6.16 -9.92
CA TYR A 69 -4.92 -4.91 -10.20
C TYR A 69 -4.12 -4.96 -11.50
N ASP A 70 -4.08 -3.81 -12.17
CA ASP A 70 -3.12 -3.50 -13.22
C ASP A 70 -1.77 -3.16 -12.57
N PHE A 71 -1.11 -4.19 -12.02
CA PHE A 71 0.07 -4.09 -11.17
C PHE A 71 1.30 -3.55 -11.91
N GLU A 72 1.29 -3.53 -13.25
CA GLU A 72 2.28 -2.82 -14.04
C GLU A 72 2.22 -1.30 -13.81
N THR A 73 1.06 -0.74 -13.46
CA THR A 73 0.93 0.70 -13.12
C THR A 73 1.54 1.00 -11.74
N ILE A 74 1.27 0.14 -10.76
CA ILE A 74 1.84 0.26 -9.40
C ILE A 74 3.35 0.01 -9.43
N LEU A 75 3.82 -1.01 -10.15
CA LEU A 75 5.25 -1.27 -10.33
C LEU A 75 5.94 -0.23 -11.21
N SER A 76 5.27 0.33 -12.23
CA SER A 76 5.79 1.46 -13.02
C SER A 76 6.09 2.65 -12.12
N ASP A 77 5.18 2.97 -11.20
CA ASP A 77 5.34 4.08 -10.26
C ASP A 77 6.33 3.76 -9.13
N LEU A 78 6.39 2.50 -8.67
CA LEU A 78 7.32 2.06 -7.60
C LEU A 78 8.75 1.77 -8.09
N ASN A 79 8.96 1.19 -9.28
CA ASN A 79 10.31 0.98 -9.85
C ASN A 79 10.94 2.29 -10.35
N ASN A 80 10.13 3.27 -10.77
CA ASN A 80 10.65 4.60 -11.12
C ASN A 80 10.93 5.48 -9.90
N GLN A 81 10.55 5.04 -8.69
CA GLN A 81 10.79 5.79 -7.46
C GLN A 81 11.43 4.91 -6.40
N GLU A 82 12.76 4.81 -6.47
CA GLU A 82 13.65 4.37 -5.37
C GLU A 82 13.35 5.11 -4.04
N ILE A 83 12.65 6.26 -4.12
CA ILE A 83 12.18 7.10 -3.03
C ILE A 83 10.99 6.48 -2.28
N LEU A 84 10.02 5.85 -2.96
CA LEU A 84 8.84 5.26 -2.31
C LEU A 84 9.23 4.04 -1.44
N VAL A 85 10.21 3.25 -1.86
CA VAL A 85 10.71 2.09 -1.09
C VAL A 85 11.43 2.53 0.19
N ASN A 86 12.24 3.59 0.11
CA ASN A 86 12.98 4.11 1.26
C ASN A 86 12.08 4.91 2.23
N ARG A 87 11.04 5.59 1.73
CA ARG A 87 10.10 6.37 2.56
C ARG A 87 8.90 5.59 3.08
N ALA A 88 8.49 4.50 2.44
CA ALA A 88 7.34 3.72 2.89
C ALA A 88 7.54 3.13 4.30
N GLY A 89 8.78 2.80 4.67
CA GLY A 89 9.13 2.43 6.06
C GLY A 89 8.90 3.58 7.04
N GLU A 90 9.43 4.77 6.74
CA GLU A 90 9.30 5.96 7.59
C GLU A 90 7.85 6.49 7.69
N MET A 91 7.04 6.28 6.65
CA MET A 91 5.63 6.68 6.63
C MET A 91 4.76 5.83 7.56
N LEU A 92 5.15 4.58 7.85
CA LEU A 92 4.43 3.68 8.74
C LEU A 92 4.87 3.78 10.20
N ASP A 93 6.13 4.09 10.48
CA ASP A 93 6.59 4.32 11.88
C ASP A 93 5.92 5.55 12.53
N ASN A 94 5.29 6.42 11.72
CA ASN A 94 4.53 7.59 12.16
C ASN A 94 2.99 7.42 12.08
N LEU A 95 2.50 6.21 11.80
CA LEU A 95 1.06 5.85 11.77
C LEU A 95 0.64 5.00 12.97
#